data_AF-A0A1H3LZW4-F1
#
_entry.id   AF-A0A1H3LZW4-F1
#
_cell.length_a   1.000
_cell.length_b   1.000
_cell.length_c   1.000
_cell.angle_alpha   90.00
_cell.angle_beta   90.00
_cell.angle_gamma   90.00
#
_symmetry.space_group_name_H-M   'P 1'
#
loop_
_entity.id
_entity.type
_entity.pdbx_description
1 polymer ?
#
loop_
_entity_poly.entity_id
_entity_poly.type
_entity_poly.pdbx_seq_one_letter_code
_entity_poly.pdbx_strand_id
1 'polypeptide(L)'
;MLKINLYLEGERKTFQTDFISGKKFRRALELDDKRNKYVKQNLDSESMDLVDSQELLDELYLFISQVFDNQFTTEQYEEGTDARRIINQSWAIVHSIISQTLEEIPTDSDSKKNK
;
A
#
# COMPACT_ATOMS: atom_id res chain seq x y z
N MET A 1 -12.70 4.81 2.41
CA MET A 1 -12.70 3.45 2.99
C MET A 1 -11.80 2.54 2.16
N LEU A 2 -10.88 1.83 2.81
CA LEU A 2 -10.07 0.80 2.16
C LEU A 2 -10.74 -0.57 2.32
N LYS A 3 -10.64 -1.41 1.29
CA LYS A 3 -11.26 -2.74 1.25
C LYS A 3 -10.34 -3.72 0.54
N ILE A 4 -10.28 -4.95 1.05
CA ILE A 4 -9.53 -6.05 0.45
C ILE A 4 -10.31 -7.36 0.56
N ASN A 5 -10.15 -8.23 -0.45
CA ASN A 5 -10.77 -9.55 -0.46
C ASN A 5 -9.67 -10.61 -0.48
N LEU A 6 -9.69 -11.52 0.48
CA LEU A 6 -8.76 -12.65 0.57
C LEU A 6 -9.52 -13.97 0.41
N TYR A 7 -8.89 -14.96 -0.20
CA TYR A 7 -9.42 -16.32 -0.29
C TYR A 7 -8.77 -17.19 0.78
N LEU A 8 -9.46 -17.38 1.91
CA LEU A 8 -8.95 -18.06 3.09
C LEU A 8 -9.85 -19.25 3.40
N GLU A 9 -9.26 -20.41 3.70
CA GLU A 9 -9.99 -21.62 4.09
C GLU A 9 -11.05 -22.07 3.06
N GLY A 10 -10.81 -21.78 1.77
CA GLY A 10 -11.75 -22.10 0.70
C GLY A 10 -12.88 -21.10 0.51
N GLU A 11 -12.89 -19.97 1.24
CA GLU A 11 -13.93 -18.96 1.16
C GLU A 11 -13.35 -17.56 0.90
N ARG A 12 -14.14 -16.70 0.24
CA ARG A 12 -13.77 -15.29 0.05
C ARG A 12 -14.17 -14.48 1.28
N LYS A 13 -13.17 -14.01 2.05
CA LYS A 13 -13.33 -13.11 3.19
C LYS A 13 -13.04 -11.67 2.77
N THR A 14 -13.82 -10.74 3.28
CA THR A 14 -13.70 -9.30 3.00
C THR A 14 -13.26 -8.58 4.26
N PHE A 15 -12.21 -7.75 4.15
CA PHE A 15 -11.72 -6.90 5.23
C PHE A 15 -11.78 -5.44 4.81
N GLN A 16 -12.06 -4.57 5.78
CA GLN A 16 -12.20 -3.12 5.53
C GLN A 16 -11.70 -2.31 6.72
N THR A 17 -11.28 -1.08 6.43
CA THR A 17 -10.87 -0.08 7.43
C THR A 17 -11.13 1.32 6.90
N ASP A 18 -11.56 2.21 7.78
CA ASP A 18 -11.86 3.61 7.46
C ASP A 18 -10.79 4.57 7.97
N PHE A 19 -10.10 4.21 9.06
CA PHE A 19 -9.19 5.13 9.74
C PHE A 19 -7.75 5.00 9.23
N ILE A 20 -7.30 6.05 8.54
CA ILE A 20 -5.92 6.22 8.12
C ILE A 20 -5.18 7.11 9.12
N SER A 21 -4.40 6.50 10.02
CA SER A 21 -3.56 7.27 10.93
C SER A 21 -2.38 7.94 10.21
N GLY A 22 -1.86 9.04 10.77
CA GLY A 22 -0.64 9.67 10.25
C GLY A 22 0.58 8.73 10.22
N LYS A 23 0.60 7.68 11.07
CA LYS A 23 1.61 6.61 11.01
C LYS A 23 1.45 5.76 9.75
N LYS A 24 0.21 5.36 9.40
CA LYS A 24 -0.09 4.62 8.16
C LYS A 24 0.31 5.46 6.94
N PHE A 25 -0.03 6.75 6.93
CA PHE A 25 0.36 7.67 5.85
C PHE A 25 1.88 7.80 5.68
N ARG A 26 2.61 8.09 6.77
CA ARG A 26 4.08 8.20 6.72
C ARG A 26 4.72 6.93 6.19
N ARG A 27 4.25 5.77 6.65
CA ARG A 27 4.78 4.47 6.21
C ARG A 27 4.48 4.20 4.74
N ALA A 28 3.31 4.61 4.24
CA ALA A 28 2.98 4.54 2.82
C ALA A 28 3.95 5.39 1.96
N LEU A 29 4.28 6.61 2.38
CA LEU A 29 5.27 7.46 1.70
C LEU A 29 6.67 6.83 1.70
N GLU A 30 7.11 6.26 2.82
CA GLU A 30 8.41 5.57 2.91
C GLU A 30 8.50 4.40 1.92
N LEU A 31 7.45 3.57 1.83
CA LEU A 31 7.40 2.43 0.91
C LEU A 31 7.37 2.88 -0.56
N ASP A 32 6.61 3.93 -0.88
CA ASP A 32 6.55 4.47 -2.24
C ASP A 32 7.92 5.06 -2.67
N ASP A 33 8.59 5.81 -1.80
CA ASP A 33 9.94 6.33 -2.05
C ASP A 33 10.96 5.19 -2.23
N LYS A 34 10.94 4.17 -1.38
CA LYS A 34 11.78 2.98 -1.52
C LYS A 34 11.55 2.32 -2.88
N ARG A 35 10.30 2.05 -3.26
CA ARG A 35 9.96 1.47 -4.58
C ARG A 35 10.49 2.33 -5.72
N ASN A 36 10.31 3.64 -5.66
CA ASN A 36 10.77 4.54 -6.71
C ASN A 36 12.30 4.53 -6.85
N LYS A 37 13.03 4.43 -5.74
CA LYS A 37 14.49 4.23 -5.76
C LYS A 37 14.87 2.90 -6.38
N TYR A 38 14.21 1.81 -6.00
CA TYR A 38 14.44 0.50 -6.61
C TYR A 38 14.18 0.49 -8.11
N VAL A 39 13.05 1.04 -8.57
CA VAL A 39 12.75 1.10 -10.01
C VAL A 39 13.81 1.91 -10.76
N LYS A 40 14.24 3.06 -10.22
CA LYS A 40 15.30 3.87 -10.84
C LYS A 40 16.64 3.12 -10.91
N GLN A 41 17.05 2.47 -9.83
CA GLN A 41 18.30 1.71 -9.80
C GLN A 41 18.30 0.50 -10.75
N ASN A 42 17.15 -0.16 -10.91
CA ASN A 42 17.02 -1.32 -11.79
C ASN A 42 16.78 -0.96 -13.27
N LEU A 43 16.36 0.27 -13.58
CA LEU A 43 16.37 0.76 -14.97
C LEU A 43 17.82 0.96 -15.48
N ASP A 44 18.76 1.18 -14.57
CA ASP A 44 20.19 1.38 -14.87
C ASP A 44 21.04 0.10 -14.69
N SER A 45 20.47 -1.00 -14.20
CA SER A 45 21.17 -2.26 -13.88
C SER A 45 20.59 -3.45 -14.65
N GLU A 46 21.44 -4.23 -15.34
CA GLU A 46 21.05 -5.47 -16.05
C GLU A 46 20.67 -6.64 -15.11
N SER A 47 20.94 -6.52 -13.81
CA SER A 47 20.66 -7.57 -12.83
C SER A 47 19.85 -7.01 -11.67
N MET A 48 18.63 -7.51 -11.52
CA MET A 48 17.79 -7.29 -10.34
C MET A 48 18.33 -8.18 -9.21
N ASP A 49 18.76 -7.58 -8.10
CA ASP A 49 19.08 -8.37 -6.90
C ASP A 49 17.75 -8.86 -6.29
N LEU A 50 17.56 -10.19 -6.36
CA LEU A 50 16.34 -10.84 -5.88
C LEU A 50 16.18 -10.70 -4.35
N VAL A 51 17.27 -10.48 -3.62
CA VAL A 51 17.26 -10.33 -2.16
C VAL A 51 16.59 -9.02 -1.75
N ASP A 52 17.03 -7.91 -2.36
CA ASP A 52 16.46 -6.58 -2.13
C ASP A 52 14.98 -6.51 -2.52
N SER A 53 14.60 -7.23 -3.59
CA SER A 53 13.20 -7.34 -4.00
C SER A 53 12.36 -8.10 -2.97
N GLN A 54 12.90 -9.14 -2.32
CA GLN A 54 12.17 -9.91 -1.31
C GLN A 54 11.92 -9.09 -0.04
N GLU A 55 12.93 -8.38 0.47
CA GLU A 55 12.79 -7.55 1.67
C GLU A 55 11.73 -6.45 1.47
N LEU A 56 11.68 -5.82 0.29
CA LEU A 56 10.65 -4.84 -0.02
C LEU A 56 9.24 -5.44 -0.02
N LEU A 57 9.09 -6.68 -0.50
CA LEU A 57 7.80 -7.37 -0.51
C LEU A 57 7.36 -7.75 0.91
N ASP A 58 8.28 -8.23 1.74
CA ASP A 58 7.98 -8.58 3.13
C ASP A 58 7.54 -7.33 3.91
N GLU A 59 8.25 -6.20 3.75
CA GLU A 59 7.85 -4.92 4.34
C GLU A 59 6.48 -4.45 3.82
N LEU A 60 6.21 -4.65 2.52
CA LEU A 60 4.95 -4.27 1.90
C LEU A 60 3.79 -5.09 2.45
N TYR A 61 3.92 -6.42 2.52
CA TYR A 61 2.86 -7.30 3.00
C TYR A 61 2.57 -7.10 4.49
N LEU A 62 3.63 -6.91 5.29
CA LEU A 62 3.50 -6.51 6.69
C LEU A 62 2.77 -5.16 6.82
N PHE A 63 3.05 -4.21 5.94
CA PHE A 63 2.33 -2.95 5.95
C PHE A 63 0.85 -3.12 5.59
N ILE A 64 0.51 -3.96 4.61
CA ILE A 64 -0.89 -4.24 4.26
C ILE A 64 -1.66 -4.82 5.45
N SER A 65 -1.13 -5.80 6.17
CA SER A 65 -1.80 -6.33 7.37
C SER A 65 -2.03 -5.25 8.43
N GLN A 66 -1.03 -4.39 8.68
CA GLN A 66 -1.13 -3.26 9.61
C GLN A 66 -2.14 -2.19 9.17
N VAL A 67 -2.29 -1.94 7.86
CA VAL A 67 -3.29 -1.01 7.32
C VAL A 67 -4.68 -1.46 7.74
N PHE A 68 -4.97 -2.76 7.61
CA PHE A 68 -6.24 -3.36 8.02
C PHE A 68 -6.27 -3.74 9.50
N ASP A 69 -5.47 -3.07 10.34
CA ASP A 69 -5.47 -3.22 11.80
C ASP A 69 -5.22 -4.67 12.26
N ASN A 70 -4.43 -5.42 11.49
CA ASN A 70 -4.08 -6.82 11.69
C ASN A 70 -5.29 -7.78 11.75
N GLN A 71 -6.35 -7.47 11.01
CA GLN A 71 -7.50 -8.40 10.82
C GLN A 71 -7.12 -9.72 10.13
N PHE A 72 -5.94 -9.77 9.50
CA PHE A 72 -5.30 -10.93 8.92
C PHE A 72 -3.79 -10.84 9.11
N THR A 73 -3.09 -11.97 9.10
CA THR A 73 -1.61 -12.02 9.18
C THR A 73 -0.97 -11.77 7.81
N THR A 74 0.34 -11.53 7.80
CA THR A 74 1.11 -11.45 6.56
C THR A 74 1.03 -12.75 5.76
N GLU A 75 1.09 -13.92 6.42
CA GLU A 75 0.95 -15.21 5.74
C GLU A 75 -0.44 -15.36 5.12
N GLN A 76 -1.50 -15.00 5.86
CA GLN A 76 -2.87 -15.03 5.32
C GLN A 76 -3.05 -14.07 4.16
N TYR A 77 -2.37 -12.92 4.16
CA TYR A 77 -2.38 -12.00 3.03
C TYR A 77 -1.74 -12.63 1.79
N GLU A 78 -0.58 -13.27 1.95
CA GLU A 78 0.17 -13.89 0.87
C GLU A 78 -0.55 -15.12 0.30
N GLU A 79 -1.00 -16.04 1.16
CA GLU A 79 -1.75 -17.24 0.77
C GLU A 79 -3.13 -16.88 0.20
N GLY A 80 -3.77 -15.86 0.76
CA GLY A 80 -5.13 -15.47 0.43
C GLY A 80 -5.26 -14.55 -0.78
N THR A 81 -4.16 -14.06 -1.34
CA THR A 81 -4.17 -13.16 -2.50
C THR A 81 -3.76 -13.90 -3.77
N ASP A 82 -4.44 -13.63 -4.88
CA ASP A 82 -4.01 -14.13 -6.20
C ASP A 82 -2.62 -13.58 -6.52
N ALA A 83 -1.63 -14.47 -6.64
CA ALA A 83 -0.24 -14.13 -6.91
C ALA A 83 -0.05 -13.26 -8.18
N ARG A 84 -0.95 -13.37 -9.17
CA ARG A 84 -0.92 -12.53 -10.38
C ARG A 84 -1.28 -11.07 -10.11
N ARG A 85 -1.84 -10.78 -8.94
CA ARG A 85 -2.37 -9.46 -8.54
C ARG A 85 -1.78 -8.92 -7.26
N ILE A 86 -1.07 -9.73 -6.47
CA ILE A 86 -0.60 -9.36 -5.12
C ILE A 86 0.21 -8.06 -5.11
N ILE A 87 1.12 -7.88 -6.07
CA ILE A 87 1.92 -6.66 -6.20
C ILE A 87 1.05 -5.45 -6.49
N ASN A 88 0.21 -5.53 -7.53
CA ASN A 88 -0.64 -4.42 -7.95
C ASN A 88 -1.67 -4.03 -6.87
N GLN A 89 -2.26 -5.03 -6.20
CA GLN A 89 -3.20 -4.82 -5.10
C GLN A 89 -2.53 -4.10 -3.93
N SER A 90 -1.32 -4.55 -3.54
CA SER A 90 -0.58 -3.95 -2.44
C SER A 90 -0.24 -2.48 -2.71
N TRP A 91 0.28 -2.18 -3.91
CA TRP A 91 0.60 -0.80 -4.28
C TRP A 91 -0.63 0.08 -4.45
N ALA A 92 -1.76 -0.47 -4.93
CA ALA A 92 -3.01 0.28 -5.00
C ALA A 92 -3.48 0.74 -3.61
N ILE A 93 -3.29 -0.07 -2.56
CA ILE A 93 -3.61 0.30 -1.18
C ILE A 93 -2.67 1.41 -0.68
N VAL A 94 -1.36 1.28 -0.92
CA VAL A 94 -0.35 2.30 -0.58
C VAL A 94 -0.71 3.65 -1.22
N HIS A 95 -0.98 3.65 -2.53
CA HIS A 95 -1.34 4.86 -3.28
C HIS A 95 -2.68 5.43 -2.86
N SER A 96 -3.65 4.58 -2.56
CA SER A 96 -4.96 5.01 -2.06
C SER A 96 -4.85 5.71 -0.70
N ILE A 97 -3.94 5.27 0.19
CA ILE A 97 -3.65 5.94 1.45
C ILE A 97 -3.09 7.34 1.20
N ILE A 98 -2.13 7.46 0.28
CA ILE A 98 -1.46 8.73 -0.05
C ILE A 98 -2.46 9.71 -0.70
N SER A 99 -3.26 9.26 -1.68
CA SER A 99 -4.23 10.12 -2.38
C SER A 99 -5.33 10.61 -1.44
N GLN A 100 -5.96 9.74 -0.64
CA GLN A 100 -7.01 10.14 0.30
C GLN A 100 -6.55 11.15 1.36
N THR A 101 -5.26 11.20 1.68
CA THR A 101 -4.71 12.12 2.68
C THR A 101 -4.19 13.44 2.08
N LEU A 102 -3.79 13.45 0.81
CA LEU A 102 -3.35 14.67 0.11
C LEU A 102 -4.51 15.43 -0.53
N GLU A 103 -5.58 14.76 -0.95
CA GLU A 103 -6.79 15.39 -1.50
C GLU A 103 -7.51 16.28 -0.48
N GLU A 104 -7.27 16.07 0.82
CA GLU A 104 -7.84 16.88 1.91
C GLU A 104 -7.03 18.14 2.25
N ILE A 105 -5.96 18.46 1.52
CA ILE A 105 -5.27 19.76 1.65
C ILE A 105 -5.99 20.75 0.72
N PRO A 106 -6.91 21.61 1.21
CA PRO A 106 -7.35 22.75 0.42
C PRO A 106 -6.11 23.58 0.10
N THR A 107 -5.72 23.60 -1.18
CA THR A 107 -4.82 24.64 -1.66
C THR A 107 -5.56 25.95 -1.47
N ASP A 108 -4.95 26.93 -0.81
CA ASP A 108 -5.52 28.24 -0.46
C ASP A 108 -6.07 29.08 -1.65
N SER A 109 -6.17 28.50 -2.85
CA SER A 109 -6.75 29.08 -4.05
C SER A 109 -8.27 29.33 -4.01
N ASP A 110 -9.01 28.79 -3.04
CA ASP A 110 -10.46 29.07 -2.88
C ASP A 110 -10.77 30.17 -1.87
N SER A 111 -9.76 30.87 -1.35
CA SER A 111 -9.97 32.05 -0.50
C SER A 111 -9.83 33.35 -1.30
N LYS A 112 -10.82 33.65 -2.17
CA LYS A 112 -11.30 35.01 -2.55
C LYS A 112 -12.16 34.96 -3.81
N LYS A 113 -13.45 34.67 -3.68
CA LYS A 113 -14.52 35.32 -4.45
C LYS A 113 -15.80 35.22 -3.64
N ASN A 114 -16.00 36.22 -2.77
CA ASN A 114 -17.32 36.74 -2.38
C ASN A 114 -17.14 37.88 -1.37
N LYS A 115 -16.89 39.09 -1.88
CA LYS A 115 -17.64 40.29 -1.48
C LYS A 115 -17.38 41.43 -2.46
#